data_AF-A0A317SR19-F1
#
_entry.id   AF-A0A317SR19-F1
#
_cell.length_a   1.000
_cell.length_b   1.000
_cell.length_c   1.000
_cell.angle_alpha   90.00
_cell.angle_beta   90.00
_cell.angle_gamma   90.00
#
_symmetry.space_group_name_H-M   'P 1'
#
loop_
_entity.id
_entity.type
_entity.pdbx_description
1 polymer ?
#
loop_
_entity_poly.entity_id
_entity_poly.type
_entity_poly.pdbx_seq_one_letter_code
_entity_poly.pdbx_strand_id
1 'polypeptide(L)'
;ITLVVAGDSGFATLFIVIIFHQMFEGLALGARIASLPTDTELLIRLLMGAAFAAITPIGMAIGIGVRNEFNGNDKATIIALATLDALSAGVLVWVALVEMWAADWLYGNLRNSGARKTAIAMLALVSGMVLMGLLGKWA
;
A
#
# COMPACT_ATOMS: atom_id res chain seq x y z
N ILE A 1 9.36 -1.80 11.39
CA ILE A 1 10.85 -1.72 11.28
C ILE A 1 11.18 -1.78 9.81
N THR A 2 11.80 -0.76 9.21
CA THR A 2 12.15 -0.78 7.78
C THR A 2 13.34 -1.73 7.56
N LEU A 3 13.47 -2.32 6.35
CA LEU A 3 14.60 -3.21 6.00
C LEU A 3 15.98 -2.59 6.31
N VAL A 4 16.04 -1.25 6.33
CA VAL A 4 17.22 -0.44 6.62
C VAL A 4 17.66 -0.51 8.09
N VAL A 5 16.78 -0.91 9.00
CA VAL A 5 17.00 -0.94 10.47
C VAL A 5 16.79 -2.35 11.05
N ALA A 6 16.37 -3.34 10.24
CA ALA A 6 16.21 -4.71 10.68
C ALA A 6 17.58 -5.38 10.99
N GLY A 7 17.68 -6.03 12.15
CA GLY A 7 18.85 -6.86 12.49
C GLY A 7 18.85 -8.21 11.77
N ASP A 8 20.02 -8.86 11.73
CA ASP A 8 20.29 -10.07 10.92
C ASP A 8 19.27 -11.22 11.08
N SER A 9 18.69 -11.41 12.26
CA SER A 9 17.75 -12.51 12.53
C SER A 9 16.34 -12.29 11.97
N GLY A 10 15.92 -11.04 11.75
CA GLY A 10 14.59 -10.70 11.23
C GLY A 10 14.61 -10.28 9.76
N PHE A 11 15.79 -9.96 9.21
CA PHE A 11 15.91 -9.39 7.87
C PHE A 11 15.32 -10.29 6.78
N ALA A 12 15.67 -11.58 6.75
CA ALA A 12 15.21 -12.49 5.70
C ALA A 12 13.67 -12.61 5.68
N THR A 13 13.04 -12.74 6.85
CA THR A 13 11.58 -12.80 6.98
C THR A 13 10.95 -11.50 6.52
N LEU A 14 11.42 -10.36 7.03
CA LEU A 14 10.91 -9.03 6.66
C LEU A 14 11.07 -8.74 5.17
N PHE A 15 12.19 -9.16 4.57
CA PHE A 15 12.47 -8.99 3.15
C PHE A 15 11.48 -9.75 2.28
N ILE A 16 11.24 -11.03 2.58
CA ILE A 16 10.27 -11.84 1.87
C ILE A 16 8.87 -11.21 1.99
N VAL A 17 8.47 -10.85 3.22
CA VAL A 17 7.14 -10.27 3.49
C VAL A 17 6.93 -8.96 2.72
N ILE A 18 7.92 -8.06 2.75
CA ILE A 18 7.84 -6.76 2.07
C ILE A 18 7.79 -6.92 0.55
N ILE A 19 8.50 -7.89 -0.04
CA ILE A 19 8.39 -8.16 -1.49
C ILE A 19 6.96 -8.52 -1.87
N PHE A 20 6.34 -9.46 -1.15
CA PHE A 20 4.97 -9.87 -1.44
C PHE A 20 3.98 -8.73 -1.21
N HIS A 21 4.15 -7.97 -0.14
CA HIS A 21 3.31 -6.81 0.16
C HIS A 21 3.37 -5.76 -0.96
N GLN A 22 4.58 -5.31 -1.31
CA GLN A 22 4.81 -4.31 -2.35
C GLN A 22 4.42 -4.81 -3.75
N MET A 23 4.55 -6.11 -4.00
CA MET A 23 4.03 -6.72 -5.24
C MET A 23 2.51 -6.60 -5.32
N PHE A 24 1.77 -6.88 -4.24
CA PHE A 24 0.30 -6.77 -4.24
C PHE A 24 -0.16 -5.31 -4.34
N GLU A 25 0.49 -4.40 -3.64
CA GLU A 25 0.21 -2.96 -3.77
C GLU A 25 0.50 -2.45 -5.20
N GLY A 26 1.63 -2.85 -5.78
CA GLY A 26 1.99 -2.50 -7.16
C GLY A 26 1.04 -3.09 -8.20
N LEU A 27 0.59 -4.34 -8.03
CA LEU A 27 -0.41 -4.96 -8.90
C LEU A 27 -1.76 -4.25 -8.83
N ALA A 28 -2.21 -3.90 -7.62
CA ALA A 28 -3.47 -3.19 -7.40
C ALA A 28 -3.45 -1.80 -8.07
N LEU A 29 -2.36 -1.05 -7.88
CA LEU A 29 -2.19 0.24 -8.54
C LEU A 29 -2.10 0.08 -10.07
N GLY A 30 -1.33 -0.90 -10.55
CA GLY A 30 -1.19 -1.19 -11.98
C GLY A 30 -2.54 -1.50 -12.65
N ALA A 31 -3.41 -2.27 -11.98
CA ALA A 31 -4.75 -2.55 -12.45
C ALA A 31 -5.61 -1.27 -12.55
N ARG A 32 -5.48 -0.34 -11.60
CA ARG A 32 -6.17 0.96 -11.64
C ARG A 32 -5.66 1.85 -12.76
N ILE A 33 -4.34 1.96 -12.93
CA ILE A 33 -3.73 2.71 -14.05
C ILE A 33 -4.17 2.13 -15.40
N ALA A 34 -4.24 0.80 -15.51
CA ALA A 34 -4.72 0.12 -16.72
C ALA A 34 -6.21 0.39 -17.01
N SER A 35 -7.01 0.67 -15.98
CA SER A 35 -8.43 1.01 -16.11
C SER A 35 -8.72 2.47 -16.46
N LEU A 36 -7.69 3.32 -16.55
CA LEU A 36 -7.85 4.71 -16.96
C LEU A 36 -8.39 4.83 -18.41
N PRO A 37 -9.13 5.90 -18.73
CA PRO A 37 -9.65 6.15 -20.07
C PRO A 37 -8.58 6.01 -21.16
N THR A 38 -8.96 5.47 -22.32
CA THR A 38 -8.02 5.15 -23.42
C THR A 38 -7.32 6.37 -24.02
N ASP A 39 -7.92 7.55 -23.87
CA ASP A 39 -7.38 8.87 -24.21
C ASP A 39 -6.33 9.37 -23.19
N THR A 40 -6.16 8.70 -22.05
CA THR A 40 -5.09 9.04 -21.09
C THR A 40 -3.72 8.74 -21.72
N GLU A 41 -2.92 9.79 -21.88
CA GLU A 41 -1.57 9.73 -22.45
C GLU A 41 -0.69 8.69 -21.74
N LEU A 42 0.11 7.96 -22.53
CA LEU A 42 1.04 6.96 -22.01
C LEU A 42 2.02 7.56 -21.00
N LEU A 43 2.46 8.80 -21.23
CA LEU A 43 3.37 9.50 -20.33
C LEU A 43 2.75 9.64 -18.93
N ILE A 44 1.47 9.98 -18.81
CA ILE A 44 0.77 10.10 -17.52
C ILE A 44 0.77 8.74 -16.80
N ARG A 45 0.45 7.66 -17.50
CA ARG A 45 0.44 6.29 -16.93
C ARG A 45 1.82 5.89 -16.41
N LEU A 46 2.88 6.20 -17.17
CA LEU A 46 4.26 5.94 -16.79
C LEU A 46 4.70 6.81 -15.61
N LEU A 47 4.32 8.09 -15.58
CA LEU A 47 4.62 8.99 -14.47
C LEU A 47 3.96 8.54 -13.16
N MET A 48 2.71 8.05 -13.21
CA MET A 48 2.03 7.49 -12.04
C MET A 48 2.77 6.26 -11.50
N GLY A 49 3.17 5.34 -12.39
CA GLY A 49 3.95 4.16 -11.99
C GLY A 49 5.35 4.50 -11.47
N ALA A 50 6.03 5.45 -12.12
CA ALA A 50 7.35 5.93 -11.71
C ALA A 50 7.30 6.63 -10.35
N ALA A 51 6.28 7.46 -10.10
CA ALA A 51 6.05 8.10 -8.81
C ALA A 51 5.86 7.07 -7.69
N PHE A 52 5.04 6.03 -7.93
CA PHE A 52 4.86 4.94 -6.97
C PHE A 52 6.18 4.19 -6.69
N ALA A 53 6.95 3.87 -7.73
CA ALA A 53 8.23 3.18 -7.56
C ALA A 53 9.28 4.05 -6.85
N ALA A 54 9.23 5.37 -7.01
CA ALA A 54 10.21 6.30 -6.46
C ALA A 54 9.92 6.72 -5.00
N ILE A 55 8.64 6.74 -4.57
CA ILE A 55 8.27 7.26 -3.24
C ILE A 55 8.95 6.49 -2.10
N THR A 56 9.01 5.16 -2.23
CA THR A 56 9.60 4.26 -1.22
C THR A 56 11.11 4.47 -1.07
N PRO A 57 11.95 4.42 -2.14
CA PRO A 57 13.38 4.69 -2.01
C PRO A 57 13.68 6.13 -1.57
N ILE A 58 12.87 7.12 -1.96
CA ILE A 58 13.01 8.50 -1.46
C ILE A 58 12.77 8.53 0.06
N GLY A 59 11.70 7.90 0.54
CA GLY A 59 11.42 7.79 1.97
C GLY A 59 12.55 7.09 2.74
N MET A 60 13.12 6.02 2.17
CA MET A 60 14.29 5.34 2.75
C MET A 60 15.51 6.25 2.80
N ALA A 61 15.79 7.01 1.73
CA ALA A 61 16.92 7.94 1.68
C ALA A 61 16.79 9.05 2.74
N ILE A 62 15.59 9.61 2.92
CA ILE A 62 15.31 10.59 3.99
C ILE A 62 15.53 9.95 5.36
N GLY A 63 14.97 8.75 5.60
CA GLY A 63 15.13 8.02 6.85
C GLY A 63 16.60 7.71 7.19
N ILE A 64 17.42 7.40 6.19
CA ILE A 64 18.87 7.26 6.33
C ILE A 64 19.52 8.63 6.62
N GLY A 65 19.12 9.69 5.94
CA GLY A 65 19.70 11.03 6.14
C GLY A 65 19.55 11.55 7.57
N VAL A 66 18.41 11.27 8.22
CA VAL A 66 18.11 11.76 9.58
C VAL A 66 18.44 10.77 10.70
N ARG A 67 18.99 9.59 10.36
CA ARG A 67 19.16 8.45 11.30
C ARG A 67 20.02 8.77 12.53
N ASN A 68 20.96 9.71 12.42
CA ASN A 68 21.88 10.07 13.52
C ASN A 68 21.27 11.06 14.52
N GLU A 69 20.22 11.80 14.11
CA GLU A 69 19.48 12.70 14.99
C GLU A 69 18.22 12.03 15.58
N PHE A 70 17.92 10.81 15.14
CA PHE A 70 16.72 10.08 15.51
C PHE A 70 16.89 9.40 16.88
N ASN A 71 16.17 9.88 17.89
CA ASN A 71 16.07 9.21 19.19
C ASN A 71 14.67 8.61 19.35
N GLY A 72 14.55 7.28 19.23
CA GLY A 72 13.26 6.57 19.34
C GLY A 72 12.55 6.71 20.68
N ASN A 73 13.24 7.20 21.72
CA ASN A 73 12.69 7.43 23.05
C ASN A 73 12.35 8.92 23.32
N ASP A 74 12.64 9.81 22.37
CA ASP A 74 12.30 11.23 22.50
C ASP A 74 10.81 11.48 22.22
N LYS A 75 10.21 12.39 23.00
CA LYS A 75 8.79 12.71 22.88
C LYS A 75 8.45 13.33 21.52
N ALA A 76 9.32 14.18 20.96
CA ALA A 76 9.05 14.80 19.68
C ALA A 76 9.07 13.76 18.55
N THR A 77 10.01 12.80 18.60
CA THR A 77 10.08 11.68 17.66
C THR A 77 8.83 10.81 17.70
N ILE A 78 8.35 10.45 18.90
CA ILE A 78 7.13 9.63 19.05
C ILE A 78 5.90 10.38 18.51
N ILE A 79 5.77 11.68 18.80
CA ILE A 79 4.65 12.49 18.29
C ILE A 79 4.70 12.59 16.76
N ALA A 80 5.88 12.81 16.18
CA ALA A 80 6.05 12.89 14.73
C ALA A 80 5.67 11.55 14.06
N LEU A 81 6.18 10.43 14.56
CA LEU A 81 5.85 9.09 14.05
C LEU A 81 4.35 8.81 14.17
N ALA A 82 3.75 9.04 15.34
CA ALA A 82 2.32 8.82 15.56
C ALA A 82 1.45 9.68 14.64
N THR A 83 1.84 10.93 14.38
CA THR A 83 1.11 11.83 13.49
C THR A 83 1.20 11.37 12.03
N LEU A 84 2.40 11.00 11.57
CA LEU A 84 2.64 10.51 10.21
C LEU A 84 1.93 9.17 9.97
N ASP A 85 1.99 8.26 10.95
CA ASP A 85 1.31 6.97 10.89
C ASP A 85 -0.22 7.14 10.88
N ALA A 86 -0.76 8.03 11.71
CA ALA A 86 -2.20 8.32 11.74
C ALA A 86 -2.69 8.94 10.41
N LEU A 87 -1.92 9.88 9.84
CA LEU A 87 -2.22 10.47 8.54
C LEU A 87 -2.19 9.40 7.44
N SER A 88 -1.14 8.58 7.43
CA SER A 88 -0.98 7.49 6.46
C SER A 88 -2.14 6.48 6.57
N ALA A 89 -2.49 6.06 7.78
CA ALA A 89 -3.62 5.16 8.04
C ALA A 89 -4.95 5.78 7.56
N GLY A 90 -5.17 7.07 7.77
CA GLY A 90 -6.36 7.78 7.28
C GLY A 90 -6.47 7.76 5.76
N VAL A 91 -5.37 8.03 5.05
CA VAL A 91 -5.32 7.96 3.59
C VAL A 91 -5.59 6.53 3.10
N LEU A 92 -4.98 5.51 3.72
CA LEU A 92 -5.19 4.11 3.35
C LEU A 92 -6.65 3.66 3.56
N VAL A 93 -7.28 4.07 4.67
CA VAL A 93 -8.70 3.78 4.92
C VAL A 93 -9.60 4.45 3.88
N TRP A 94 -9.32 5.71 3.52
CA TRP A 94 -10.07 6.39 2.46
C TRP A 94 -9.94 5.65 1.11
N VAL A 95 -8.72 5.34 0.69
CA VAL A 95 -8.47 4.63 -0.57
C VAL A 95 -9.16 3.26 -0.58
N ALA A 96 -9.05 2.50 0.52
CA ALA A 96 -9.65 1.18 0.62
C ALA A 96 -11.19 1.22 0.56
N LEU A 97 -11.83 2.11 1.32
CA LEU A 97 -13.29 2.15 1.42
C LEU A 97 -13.95 2.91 0.28
N VAL A 98 -13.42 4.08 -0.09
CA VAL A 98 -14.06 4.97 -1.06
C VAL A 98 -13.58 4.66 -2.48
N GLU A 99 -12.26 4.72 -2.71
CA GLU A 99 -11.68 4.60 -4.05
C GLU A 99 -11.66 3.16 -4.59
N MET A 100 -11.63 2.15 -3.70
CA MET A 100 -11.62 0.74 -4.11
C MET A 100 -12.97 0.07 -3.89
N TRP A 101 -13.43 -0.03 -2.63
CA TRP A 101 -14.65 -0.80 -2.34
C TRP A 101 -15.90 -0.10 -2.92
N ALA A 102 -16.18 1.14 -2.52
CA ALA A 102 -17.38 1.83 -2.98
C ALA A 102 -17.36 2.06 -4.50
N ALA A 103 -16.22 2.44 -5.06
CA ALA A 103 -16.04 2.62 -6.50
C ALA A 103 -16.44 1.37 -7.30
N ASP A 104 -16.03 0.17 -6.88
CA ASP A 104 -16.34 -1.06 -7.62
C ASP A 104 -17.76 -1.58 -7.35
N TRP A 105 -18.24 -1.47 -6.10
CA TRP A 105 -19.48 -2.11 -5.62
C TRP A 105 -20.72 -1.24 -5.66
N LEU A 106 -20.60 0.06 -5.34
CA LEU A 106 -21.74 0.99 -5.30
C LEU A 106 -21.91 1.75 -6.62
N TYR A 107 -20.79 2.08 -7.27
CA TYR A 107 -20.78 2.92 -8.47
C TYR A 107 -20.33 2.16 -9.72
N GLY A 108 -19.63 1.05 -9.54
CA GLY A 108 -18.99 0.30 -10.61
C GLY A 108 -19.80 -0.89 -11.10
N ASN A 109 -19.10 -1.76 -11.83
CA ASN A 109 -19.69 -2.88 -12.54
C ASN A 109 -20.34 -3.92 -11.62
N LEU A 110 -19.95 -3.99 -10.34
CA LEU A 110 -20.51 -4.97 -9.40
C LEU A 110 -21.89 -4.56 -8.87
N ARG A 111 -22.27 -3.28 -8.94
CA ARG A 111 -23.57 -2.78 -8.46
C ARG A 111 -24.75 -3.52 -9.09
N ASN A 112 -24.69 -3.72 -10.41
CA ASN A 112 -25.73 -4.37 -11.20
C ASN A 112 -25.35 -5.80 -11.64
N SER A 113 -24.27 -6.36 -11.06
CA SER A 113 -23.81 -7.70 -11.41
C SER A 113 -24.64 -8.80 -10.72
N GLY A 114 -24.81 -9.93 -11.39
CA GLY A 114 -25.49 -11.09 -10.81
C GLY A 114 -24.75 -11.69 -9.61
N ALA A 115 -25.50 -12.31 -8.71
CA ALA A 115 -25.02 -12.81 -7.41
C ALA A 115 -23.74 -13.67 -7.48
N ARG A 116 -23.57 -14.46 -8.54
CA ARG A 116 -22.36 -15.28 -8.75
C ARG A 116 -21.10 -14.43 -8.91
N LYS A 117 -21.14 -13.39 -9.76
CA LYS A 117 -19.99 -12.52 -10.02
C LYS A 117 -19.64 -11.71 -8.77
N THR A 118 -20.67 -11.23 -8.08
CA THR A 118 -20.55 -10.52 -6.79
C THR A 118 -19.95 -11.42 -5.71
N ALA A 119 -20.39 -12.68 -5.58
CA ALA A 119 -19.83 -13.63 -4.62
C ALA A 119 -18.35 -13.93 -4.89
N ILE A 120 -17.96 -14.14 -6.16
CA ILE A 120 -16.55 -14.34 -6.54
C ILE A 120 -15.72 -13.10 -6.18
N ALA A 121 -16.24 -11.89 -6.44
CA ALA A 121 -15.56 -10.64 -6.08
C ALA A 121 -15.41 -10.47 -4.56
N MET A 122 -16.43 -10.82 -3.75
CA MET A 122 -16.32 -10.82 -2.29
C MET A 122 -15.25 -11.81 -1.82
N LEU A 123 -15.24 -13.04 -2.36
CA LEU A 123 -14.25 -14.05 -1.98
C LEU A 123 -12.84 -13.59 -2.33
N ALA A 124 -12.64 -13.00 -3.51
CA ALA A 124 -11.35 -12.43 -3.90
C ALA A 124 -10.92 -11.31 -2.94
N LEU A 125 -11.82 -10.36 -2.62
CA LEU A 125 -11.54 -9.27 -1.69
C LEU A 125 -11.15 -9.77 -0.30
N VAL A 126 -11.95 -10.70 0.27
CA VAL A 126 -11.68 -11.29 1.59
C VAL A 126 -10.38 -12.07 1.59
N SER A 127 -10.10 -12.84 0.53
CA SER A 127 -8.83 -13.56 0.41
C SER A 127 -7.63 -12.62 0.38
N GLY A 128 -7.72 -11.49 -0.34
CA GLY A 128 -6.71 -10.45 -0.35
C GLY A 128 -6.49 -9.83 1.03
N MET A 129 -7.56 -9.50 1.76
CA MET A 129 -7.47 -8.97 3.13
C MET A 129 -6.81 -9.96 4.09
N VAL A 130 -7.18 -11.25 4.01
CA VAL A 130 -6.58 -12.31 4.84
C VAL A 130 -5.10 -12.50 4.52
N LEU A 131 -4.73 -12.53 3.24
CA LEU A 131 -3.34 -12.66 2.80
C LEU A 131 -2.50 -11.47 3.28
N MET A 132 -2.97 -10.24 3.06
CA MET A 132 -2.25 -9.03 3.50
C MET A 132 -2.17 -8.95 5.04
N GLY A 133 -3.21 -9.39 5.77
CA GLY A 133 -3.17 -9.49 7.23
C GLY A 133 -2.17 -10.54 7.73
N LEU A 134 -2.05 -11.68 7.04
CA LEU A 134 -1.05 -12.71 7.34
C LEU A 134 0.37 -12.21 7.12
N LEU A 135 0.61 -11.51 6.00
CA LEU A 135 1.88 -10.85 5.75
C LEU A 135 2.18 -9.81 6.83
N GLY A 136 1.20 -8.99 7.20
CA GLY A 136 1.34 -7.98 8.26
C GLY A 136 1.66 -8.55 9.65
N LYS A 137 1.24 -9.78 9.96
CA LYS A 137 1.62 -10.45 11.22
C LYS A 137 3.11 -10.79 11.29
N TRP A 138 3.72 -11.05 10.14
CA TRP A 138 5.13 -11.44 10.02
C TRP A 138 6.05 -10.29 9.57
N ALA A 139 5.47 -9.12 9.26
CA ALA A 139 6.15 -7.84 9.04
C ALA A 139 6.48 -7.15 10.37
#